data_AF-A0A1Q2U5N1-F1
#
_entry.id   AF-A0A1Q2U5N1-F1
#
_cell.length_a   1.000
_cell.length_b   1.000
_cell.length_c   1.000
_cell.angle_alpha   90.00
_cell.angle_beta   90.00
_cell.angle_gamma   90.00
#
_symmetry.space_group_name_H-M   'P 1'
#
loop_
_entity.id
_entity.type
_entity.pdbx_description
1 polymer ?
#
loop_
_entity_poly.entity_id
_entity_poly.type
_entity_poly.pdbx_seq_one_letter_code
_entity_poly.pdbx_strand_id
1 'polypeptide(L)'
;MLESKPPIRMIAPGAVFRRDYDLTHTPMFHQIEGLLVDEEGKVSFANLKFILEDFLKYMFGDVDVRFRPSFFPFTEPSAEVDISCVFCKGEGCRVCSHTGWLEVLGCGIVDSNVFEAVNYEN
;
A
#
# COMPACT_ATOMS: atom_id res chain seq x y z
N MET A 1 14.73 -16.30 0.98
CA MET A 1 13.75 -15.57 0.15
C MET A 1 14.16 -15.60 -1.31
N LEU A 2 15.35 -15.10 -1.67
CA LEU A 2 15.81 -15.15 -3.08
C LEU A 2 15.96 -16.57 -3.64
N GLU A 3 16.24 -17.56 -2.78
CA GLU A 3 16.26 -18.98 -3.15
C GLU A 3 14.87 -19.65 -3.11
N SER A 4 13.85 -18.94 -2.64
CA SER A 4 12.50 -19.46 -2.46
C SER A 4 11.73 -19.27 -3.76
N LYS A 5 11.24 -20.36 -4.35
CA LYS A 5 10.31 -20.27 -5.49
C LYS A 5 8.96 -19.69 -5.05
N PRO A 6 8.20 -19.08 -5.97
CA PRO A 6 6.84 -18.66 -5.65
C PRO A 6 5.98 -19.82 -5.11
N PRO A 7 5.01 -19.55 -4.20
CA PRO A 7 4.58 -18.22 -3.78
C PRO A 7 5.41 -17.65 -2.63
N ILE A 8 5.78 -16.37 -2.74
CA ILE A 8 6.28 -15.57 -1.62
C ILE A 8 5.14 -14.73 -1.07
N ARG A 9 4.86 -14.86 0.22
CA ARG A 9 3.83 -14.08 0.94
C ARG A 9 4.43 -13.62 2.26
N MET A 10 4.61 -12.31 2.42
CA MET A 10 5.23 -11.76 3.62
C MET A 10 4.60 -10.43 4.05
N ILE A 11 4.63 -10.20 5.35
CA ILE A 11 4.35 -8.92 6.00
C ILE A 11 5.58 -8.54 6.81
N ALA A 12 6.08 -7.32 6.63
CA ALA A 12 7.28 -6.81 7.27
C ALA A 12 6.95 -5.56 8.10
N PRO A 13 6.56 -5.71 9.38
CA PRO A 13 6.44 -4.58 10.30
C PRO A 13 7.83 -4.19 10.84
N GLY A 14 8.10 -2.89 10.96
CA GLY A 14 9.37 -2.44 11.51
C GLY A 14 9.47 -0.94 11.74
N ALA A 15 10.51 -0.54 12.48
CA ALA A 15 10.91 0.85 12.59
C ALA A 15 11.71 1.27 11.36
N VAL A 16 11.37 2.42 10.81
CA VAL A 16 12.02 3.05 9.65
C VAL A 16 12.48 4.45 10.03
N PHE A 17 13.46 4.97 9.28
CA PHE A 17 14.13 6.21 9.60
C PHE A 17 14.09 7.17 8.42
N ARG A 18 13.79 8.44 8.71
CA ARG A 18 13.81 9.52 7.72
C ARG A 18 14.44 10.77 8.33
N ARG A 19 15.18 11.52 7.52
CA ARG A 19 15.86 12.75 7.97
C ARG A 19 14.92 13.96 7.95
N ASP A 20 13.75 13.85 8.56
CA ASP A 20 12.74 14.91 8.67
C ASP A 20 12.27 15.04 10.14
N TYR A 21 12.10 16.27 10.62
CA TYR A 21 11.62 16.54 11.98
C TYR A 21 10.80 17.84 12.05
N ASP A 22 9.51 17.70 12.33
CA ASP A 22 8.59 18.80 12.63
C ASP A 22 7.36 18.27 13.42
N LEU A 23 6.31 19.08 13.57
CA LEU A 23 5.10 18.72 14.34
C LEU A 23 4.38 17.48 13.82
N THR A 24 4.52 17.16 12.53
CA THR A 24 3.87 16.04 11.84
C THR A 24 4.85 14.93 11.46
N HIS A 25 6.16 15.15 11.61
CA HIS A 25 7.20 14.23 11.19
C HIS A 25 8.17 13.89 12.33
N THR A 26 8.27 12.60 12.67
CA THR A 26 9.29 12.05 13.56
C THR A 26 10.39 11.37 12.74
N PRO A 27 11.68 11.53 13.09
CA PRO A 27 12.80 10.90 12.39
C PRO A 27 12.78 9.38 12.41
N MET A 28 12.06 8.79 13.37
CA MET A 28 11.79 7.37 13.48
C MET A 28 10.29 7.15 13.64
N PHE A 29 9.74 6.27 12.80
CA PHE A 29 8.33 5.85 12.83
C PHE A 29 8.23 4.39 12.41
N HIS A 30 7.02 3.83 12.42
CA HIS A 30 6.79 2.43 12.07
C HIS A 30 6.08 2.33 10.73
N GLN A 31 6.49 1.36 9.92
CA GLN A 31 5.80 0.97 8.69
C GLN A 31 5.52 -0.53 8.71
N ILE A 32 4.52 -0.91 7.93
CA ILE A 32 4.20 -2.30 7.63
C ILE A 32 4.13 -2.41 6.12
N GLU A 33 5.03 -3.21 5.55
CA GLU A 33 5.01 -3.52 4.13
C GLU A 33 4.48 -4.94 3.89
N GLY A 34 3.79 -5.12 2.77
CA GLY A 34 3.29 -6.41 2.32
C GLY A 34 3.83 -6.74 0.93
N LEU A 35 4.22 -8.00 0.73
CA LEU A 35 4.67 -8.49 -0.56
C LEU A 35 4.04 -9.85 -0.86
N LEU A 36 3.46 -9.96 -2.05
CA LEU A 36 2.94 -11.19 -2.61
C LEU A 36 3.50 -11.36 -4.01
N VAL A 37 4.28 -12.43 -4.21
CA VAL A 37 4.82 -12.84 -5.51
C VAL A 37 4.34 -14.27 -5.77
N ASP A 38 3.81 -14.51 -6.95
CA ASP A 38 3.37 -15.82 -7.41
C ASP A 38 3.82 -16.00 -8.87
N GLU A 39 3.54 -17.17 -9.45
CA GLU A 39 3.85 -17.45 -10.86
C GLU A 39 3.26 -16.40 -11.81
N GLU A 40 3.89 -16.19 -12.96
CA GLU A 40 3.41 -15.26 -13.98
C GLU A 40 1.91 -15.44 -14.27
N GLY A 41 1.17 -14.33 -14.26
CA GLY A 41 -0.28 -14.30 -14.51
C GLY A 41 -1.17 -14.76 -13.35
N LYS A 42 -0.62 -15.22 -12.22
CA LYS A 42 -1.41 -15.58 -11.02
C LYS A 42 -1.80 -14.38 -10.17
N VAL A 43 -0.99 -13.32 -10.20
CA VAL A 43 -1.22 -12.08 -9.46
C VAL A 43 -1.51 -10.96 -10.45
N SER A 44 -2.58 -10.22 -10.19
CA SER A 44 -2.98 -9.07 -10.99
C SER A 44 -3.31 -7.88 -10.10
N PHE A 45 -3.40 -6.70 -10.69
CA PHE A 45 -3.85 -5.51 -9.98
C PHE A 45 -5.26 -5.66 -9.39
N ALA A 46 -6.12 -6.49 -10.00
CA ALA A 46 -7.44 -6.80 -9.45
C ALA A 46 -7.33 -7.55 -8.11
N ASN A 47 -6.38 -8.48 -7.97
CA ASN A 47 -6.13 -9.16 -6.70
C ASN A 47 -5.66 -8.18 -5.63
N LEU A 48 -4.73 -7.29 -5.97
CA LEU A 48 -4.24 -6.26 -5.06
C LEU A 48 -5.37 -5.36 -4.55
N LYS A 49 -6.22 -4.86 -5.47
CA LYS A 49 -7.38 -4.03 -5.09
C LYS A 49 -8.32 -4.75 -4.12
N PHE A 50 -8.65 -6.01 -4.42
CA PHE A 50 -9.54 -6.80 -3.57
C PHE A 50 -8.96 -7.02 -2.17
N ILE A 51 -7.69 -7.44 -2.09
CA ILE A 51 -7.01 -7.69 -0.80
C ILE A 51 -6.96 -6.41 0.04
N LEU A 52 -6.60 -5.28 -0.57
CA LEU A 52 -6.51 -4.00 0.15
C LEU A 52 -7.88 -3.47 0.56
N GLU A 53 -8.90 -3.62 -0.28
CA GLU A 53 -10.27 -3.24 0.06
C GLU A 53 -10.80 -4.05 1.25
N ASP A 54 -10.59 -5.37 1.25
CA ASP A 54 -10.97 -6.26 2.34
C ASP A 54 -10.22 -5.92 3.64
N PHE A 55 -8.90 -5.72 3.54
CA PHE A 55 -8.07 -5.30 4.68
C PHE A 55 -8.51 -3.96 5.28
N LEU A 56 -8.77 -2.95 4.44
CA LEU A 56 -9.19 -1.63 4.90
C LEU A 56 -10.57 -1.67 5.54
N LYS A 57 -11.50 -2.47 4.99
CA LYS A 57 -12.82 -2.67 5.59
C LYS A 57 -12.74 -3.42 6.92
N TYR A 58 -11.85 -4.40 7.02
CA TYR A 58 -11.58 -5.08 8.29
C TYR A 58 -11.02 -4.12 9.35
N MET A 59 -10.11 -3.23 8.97
CA MET A 59 -9.44 -2.30 9.89
C MET A 59 -10.31 -1.09 10.30
N PHE A 60 -11.07 -0.52 9.36
CA PHE A 60 -11.77 0.75 9.55
C PHE A 60 -13.31 0.62 9.53
N GLY A 61 -13.85 -0.57 9.30
CA GLY A 61 -15.28 -0.83 9.18
C GLY A 61 -15.81 -0.60 7.76
N ASP A 62 -17.09 -0.25 7.65
CA ASP A 62 -17.77 -0.07 6.35
C ASP A 62 -17.38 1.27 5.69
N VAL A 63 -16.14 1.36 5.21
CA VAL A 63 -15.58 2.50 4.48
C VAL A 63 -15.57 2.24 2.98
N ASP A 64 -15.74 3.31 2.20
CA ASP A 64 -15.49 3.27 0.76
C ASP A 64 -13.99 3.37 0.51
N VAL A 65 -13.50 2.66 -0.50
CA VAL A 65 -12.07 2.64 -0.85
C VAL A 65 -11.87 3.19 -2.26
N ARG A 66 -10.92 4.11 -2.40
CA ARG A 66 -10.60 4.77 -3.67
C ARG A 66 -9.12 4.59 -4.00
N PHE A 67 -8.84 4.11 -5.20
CA PHE A 67 -7.48 3.99 -5.73
C PHE A 67 -7.23 5.15 -6.70
N ARG A 68 -6.23 5.98 -6.40
CA ARG A 68 -5.78 7.06 -7.27
C ARG A 68 -4.47 6.66 -7.94
N PRO A 69 -4.32 6.85 -9.27
CA PRO A 69 -3.03 6.64 -9.92
C PRO A 69 -1.94 7.47 -9.25
N SER A 70 -0.80 6.84 -8.98
CA SER A 70 0.39 7.50 -8.43
C SER A 70 1.65 6.89 -9.06
N PHE A 71 2.82 7.19 -8.54
CA PHE A 71 4.11 6.69 -9.01
C PHE A 71 5.01 6.31 -7.84
N PHE A 72 5.48 5.06 -7.83
CA PHE A 72 6.56 4.60 -6.97
C PHE A 72 7.61 3.87 -7.83
N PRO A 73 8.92 4.11 -7.64
CA PRO A 73 9.97 3.53 -8.50
C PRO A 73 10.07 2.01 -8.48
N PHE A 74 9.43 1.34 -7.52
CA PHE A 74 9.47 -0.11 -7.31
C PHE A 74 8.17 -0.80 -7.71
N THR A 75 7.17 -0.06 -8.22
CA THR A 75 5.91 -0.64 -8.70
C THR A 75 5.37 -0.01 -9.98
N GLU A 76 4.86 -0.84 -10.89
CA GLU A 76 4.15 -0.42 -12.10
C GLU A 76 3.04 -1.45 -12.48
N PRO A 77 1.74 -1.06 -12.48
CA PRO A 77 1.18 0.24 -12.10
C PRO A 77 1.19 0.50 -10.59
N SER A 78 1.18 1.79 -10.22
CA SER A 78 1.18 2.31 -8.85
C SER A 78 -0.11 3.05 -8.49
N ALA A 79 -0.52 2.99 -7.22
CA ALA A 79 -1.68 3.71 -6.70
C ALA A 79 -1.53 4.15 -5.24
N GLU A 80 -2.04 5.34 -4.94
CA GLU A 80 -2.39 5.77 -3.58
C GLU A 80 -3.81 5.31 -3.26
N VAL A 81 -4.05 4.97 -1.99
CA VAL A 81 -5.34 4.44 -1.54
C VAL A 81 -5.91 5.33 -0.46
N ASP A 82 -7.10 5.83 -0.73
CA ASP A 82 -7.89 6.62 0.20
C ASP A 82 -9.08 5.81 0.73
N ILE A 83 -9.48 6.10 1.96
CA ILE A 83 -10.76 5.65 2.54
C ILE A 83 -11.72 6.82 2.72
N SER A 84 -13.02 6.56 2.71
CA SER A 84 -13.99 7.56 3.13
C SER A 84 -13.74 7.95 4.59
N CYS A 85 -13.88 9.24 4.89
CA CYS A 85 -13.53 9.76 6.20
C CYS A 85 -14.43 9.18 7.29
N VAL A 86 -13.88 8.35 8.17
CA VAL A 86 -14.60 7.67 9.26
C VAL A 86 -15.28 8.62 10.25
N PHE A 87 -14.83 9.88 10.32
CA PHE A 87 -15.35 10.88 11.26
C PHE A 87 -16.59 11.61 10.75
N CYS A 88 -16.66 11.89 9.44
CA CYS A 88 -17.77 12.63 8.83
C CYS A 88 -18.53 11.83 7.77
N LYS A 89 -18.22 10.54 7.62
CA LYS A 89 -18.88 9.63 6.67
C LYS A 89 -18.91 10.19 5.24
N GLY A 90 -17.82 10.84 4.83
CA GLY A 90 -17.67 11.42 3.49
C GLY A 90 -18.23 12.83 3.30
N GLU A 91 -18.94 13.43 4.28
CA GLU A 91 -19.51 14.78 4.15
C GLU A 91 -18.44 15.90 4.05
N GLY A 92 -17.23 15.63 4.53
CA GLY A 92 -16.14 16.60 4.63
C GLY A 92 -16.07 17.26 6.01
N CYS A 93 -14.89 17.18 6.64
CA CYS A 93 -14.63 17.83 7.93
C CYS A 93 -13.16 18.26 8.02
N ARG A 94 -12.79 18.91 9.13
CA ARG A 94 -11.41 19.36 9.35
C ARG A 94 -10.37 18.23 9.26
N VAL A 95 -10.73 17.00 9.63
CA VAL A 95 -9.81 15.85 9.63
C VAL A 95 -9.40 15.45 8.21
N CYS A 96 -10.36 15.42 7.29
CA CYS A 96 -10.11 15.08 5.88
C CYS A 96 -9.91 16.33 5.00
N SER A 97 -9.59 17.48 5.60
CA SER A 97 -9.45 18.76 4.89
C SER A 97 -10.65 19.09 3.99
N HIS A 98 -11.87 18.75 4.46
CA HIS A 98 -13.14 18.92 3.74
C HIS A 98 -13.27 18.16 2.41
N THR A 99 -12.42 17.17 2.15
CA THR A 99 -12.48 16.36 0.92
C THR A 99 -13.43 15.18 1.00
N GLY A 100 -13.72 14.70 2.23
CA GLY A 100 -14.43 13.45 2.46
C GLY A 100 -13.54 12.20 2.42
N TRP A 101 -12.25 12.34 2.09
CA TRP A 101 -11.31 11.23 1.90
C TRP A 101 -10.06 11.36 2.78
N LEU A 102 -9.50 10.23 3.20
CA LEU A 102 -8.24 10.15 3.93
C LEU A 102 -7.31 9.18 3.20
N GLU A 103 -6.16 9.65 2.74
CA GLU A 103 -5.10 8.79 2.23
C GLU A 103 -4.51 7.96 3.38
N VAL A 104 -4.37 6.65 3.20
CA VAL A 104 -3.93 5.73 4.26
C VAL A 104 -2.79 4.80 3.86
N LEU A 105 -2.59 4.53 2.57
CA LEU A 105 -1.48 3.70 2.09
C LEU A 105 -1.16 3.92 0.60
N GLY A 106 0.04 3.50 0.20
CA GLY A 106 0.44 3.34 -1.20
C GLY A 106 0.60 1.87 -1.56
N CYS A 107 0.39 1.52 -2.83
CA CYS A 107 0.48 0.15 -3.33
C CYS A 107 0.79 0.09 -4.84
N GLY A 108 1.12 -1.09 -5.35
CA GLY A 108 1.27 -1.32 -6.77
C GLY A 108 1.70 -2.76 -7.10
N ILE A 109 1.82 -3.06 -8.39
CA ILE A 109 2.43 -4.32 -8.86
C ILE A 109 3.94 -4.12 -8.89
N VAL A 110 4.71 -5.06 -8.33
CA VAL A 110 6.17 -4.99 -8.32
C VAL A 110 6.70 -4.83 -9.74
N ASP A 111 7.55 -3.82 -9.94
CA ASP A 111 8.19 -3.52 -11.23
C ASP A 111 9.18 -4.64 -11.60
N SER A 112 9.26 -5.01 -12.88
CA SER A 112 10.12 -6.10 -13.35
C SER A 112 11.60 -5.85 -13.07
N ASN A 113 12.04 -4.58 -13.08
CA ASN A 113 13.42 -4.21 -12.77
C ASN A 113 13.79 -4.57 -11.32
N VAL A 114 12.82 -4.64 -10.41
CA VAL A 114 13.06 -5.07 -9.02
C VAL A 114 13.40 -6.56 -8.97
N PHE A 115 12.70 -7.40 -9.73
CA PHE A 115 13.00 -8.83 -9.83
C PHE A 115 14.35 -9.07 -10.52
N GLU A 116 14.62 -8.37 -11.62
CA GLU A 116 15.89 -8.45 -12.35
C GLU A 116 17.08 -8.06 -11.46
N ALA A 117 16.95 -6.99 -10.67
CA ALA A 117 18.01 -6.51 -9.77
C ALA A 117 18.46 -7.55 -8.73
N VAL A 118 17.62 -8.54 -8.43
CA VAL A 118 17.92 -9.62 -7.48
C VAL A 118 18.00 -11.00 -8.15
N ASN A 119 18.03 -11.06 -9.48
CA ASN A 119 18.04 -12.29 -10.28
C ASN A 119 16.91 -13.25 -9.91
N TYR A 120 15.69 -12.73 -9.73
CA TYR A 120 14.53 -13.52 -9.37
C TYR A 120 13.64 -13.76 -10.61
N GLU A 121 13.40 -15.03 -10.91
CA GLU A 121 12.47 -15.46 -11.96
C GLU A 121 11.20 -16.01 -11.28
N ASN A 122 10.07 -15.36 -11.54
CA ASN A 122 8.77 -15.70 -10.94
C ASN A 122 7.86 -16.45 -11.90
#